data_AF-A0A354XLK2-F1
#
_entry.id   AF-A0A354XLK2-F1
#
_cell.length_a   1.000
_cell.length_b   1.000
_cell.length_c   1.000
_cell.angle_alpha   90.00
_cell.angle_beta   90.00
_cell.angle_gamma   90.00
#
_symmetry.space_group_name_H-M   'P 1'
#
loop_
_entity.id
_entity.type
_entity.pdbx_description
1 polymer ?
#
loop_
_entity_poly.entity_id
_entity_poly.type
_entity_poly.pdbx_seq_one_letter_code
_entity_poly.pdbx_strand_id
1 'polypeptide(L)' 'RLRKPTSGELRGVSLADVLQMQTDALITLIPRLSNPSLTATEVRQMDPADLVQCGGEIAGFLLTKRAKGESE' A
#
# COMPACT_ATOMS: atom_id res chain seq x y z
N ARG A 1 5.92 -8.90 5.50
CA ARG A 1 6.75 -8.10 4.56
C ARG A 1 5.90 -7.72 3.35
N LEU A 2 5.96 -6.47 2.90
CA LEU A 2 5.27 -6.02 1.68
C LEU A 2 6.19 -6.14 0.46
N ARG A 3 5.59 -6.38 -0.71
CA ARG A 3 6.30 -6.36 -2.01
C ARG A 3 5.78 -5.27 -2.91
N LYS A 4 6.60 -4.86 -3.85
CA LYS A 4 6.22 -3.92 -4.90
C LYS A 4 5.05 -4.51 -5.74
N PRO A 5 3.94 -3.76 -5.93
CA PRO A 5 2.82 -4.21 -6.73
C PRO A 5 3.16 -4.26 -8.22
N THR A 6 2.56 -5.20 -8.93
CA THR A 6 2.35 -5.13 -10.38
C THR A 6 1.09 -4.31 -10.69
N SER A 7 0.94 -3.80 -11.92
CA SER A 7 -0.21 -2.96 -12.30
C SER A 7 -1.55 -3.67 -12.14
N GLY A 8 -1.62 -4.97 -12.43
CA GLY A 8 -2.84 -5.77 -12.31
C GLY A 8 -3.35 -5.90 -10.87
N GLU A 9 -2.49 -5.74 -9.88
CA GLU A 9 -2.83 -5.89 -8.45
C GLU A 9 -3.46 -4.63 -7.87
N LEU A 10 -3.33 -3.51 -8.57
CA LEU A 10 -3.99 -2.24 -8.25
C LEU A 10 -5.41 -2.16 -8.83
N ARG A 11 -5.86 -3.19 -9.57
CA ARG A 11 -7.19 -3.19 -10.18
C ARG A 11 -8.30 -2.97 -9.15
N GLY A 12 -9.28 -2.16 -9.52
CA GLY A 12 -10.41 -1.80 -8.66
C GLY A 12 -10.06 -0.86 -7.51
N VAL A 13 -8.86 -0.26 -7.51
CA VAL A 13 -8.42 0.74 -6.54
C VAL A 13 -7.98 1.99 -7.30
N SER A 14 -8.44 3.16 -6.86
CA SER A 14 -7.98 4.45 -7.39
C SER A 14 -6.54 4.70 -6.98
N LEU A 15 -5.67 5.05 -7.93
CA LEU A 15 -4.27 5.40 -7.63
C LEU A 15 -4.17 6.65 -6.76
N ALA A 16 -5.09 7.60 -6.93
CA ALA A 16 -5.16 8.80 -6.09
C ALA A 16 -5.45 8.42 -4.63
N ASP A 17 -6.34 7.46 -4.41
CA ASP A 17 -6.73 7.01 -3.08
C ASP A 17 -5.55 6.32 -2.36
N VAL A 18 -4.73 5.56 -3.10
CA VAL A 18 -3.50 4.96 -2.56
C VAL A 18 -2.50 6.05 -2.16
N LEU A 19 -2.28 7.04 -3.03
CA LEU A 19 -1.34 8.15 -2.76
C LEU A 19 -1.81 9.05 -1.61
N GLN A 20 -3.13 9.17 -1.42
CA GLN A 20 -3.73 9.88 -0.29
C GLN A 20 -3.87 8.99 0.96
N MET A 21 -3.38 7.75 0.92
CA MET A 21 -3.44 6.78 2.01
C MET A 21 -4.86 6.51 2.53
N GLN A 22 -5.85 6.50 1.64
CA GLN A 22 -7.23 6.20 1.99
C GLN A 22 -7.34 4.79 2.57
N THR A 23 -7.95 4.66 3.74
CA THR A 23 -7.97 3.41 4.51
C THR A 23 -8.56 2.23 3.73
N ASP A 24 -9.64 2.44 2.97
CA ASP A 24 -10.27 1.40 2.17
C ASP A 24 -9.38 0.88 1.03
N ALA A 25 -8.59 1.77 0.41
CA ALA A 25 -7.60 1.39 -0.59
C ALA A 25 -6.48 0.54 0.04
N LEU A 26 -5.99 0.94 1.22
CA LEU A 26 -4.95 0.20 1.94
C LEU A 26 -5.44 -1.17 2.42
N ILE A 27 -6.64 -1.26 2.99
CA ILE A 27 -7.29 -2.53 3.40
C ILE A 27 -7.43 -3.48 2.21
N THR A 28 -7.68 -2.93 1.02
CA THR A 28 -7.80 -3.72 -0.21
C THR A 28 -6.44 -4.21 -0.73
N LEU A 29 -5.40 -3.38 -0.65
CA LEU A 29 -4.08 -3.68 -1.23
C LEU A 29 -3.16 -4.47 -0.32
N ILE A 30 -3.12 -4.19 0.98
CA ILE A 30 -2.21 -4.85 1.92
C ILE A 30 -2.31 -6.39 1.84
N PRO A 31 -3.52 -7.01 1.84
CA PRO A 31 -3.69 -8.46 1.64
C PRO A 31 -3.03 -9.01 0.38
N ARG A 32 -3.05 -8.23 -0.72
CA ARG A 32 -2.51 -8.62 -2.03
C ARG A 32 -0.99 -8.59 -2.05
N LEU A 33 -0.41 -7.69 -1.25
CA LEU A 33 1.02 -7.34 -1.30
C LEU A 33 1.82 -7.91 -0.12
N SER A 34 1.18 -8.47 0.89
CA SER A 34 1.86 -9.07 2.03
C SER A 34 2.25 -10.53 1.77
N ASN A 35 3.37 -10.94 2.37
CA ASN A 35 3.76 -12.34 2.47
C ASN A 35 4.18 -12.68 3.92
N PRO A 36 3.51 -13.64 4.61
CA PRO A 36 2.30 -14.34 4.15
C PRO A 36 1.13 -13.37 3.86
N SER A 37 0.19 -13.81 3.01
CA SER A 37 -0.98 -12.98 2.67
C SER A 37 -1.85 -12.79 3.91
N LEU A 38 -2.12 -11.53 4.24
CA LEU A 38 -3.05 -11.15 5.29
C LEU A 38 -4.47 -11.17 4.73
N THR A 39 -5.46 -11.38 5.58
CA THR A 39 -6.87 -11.23 5.25
C THR A 39 -7.29 -9.77 5.41
N ALA A 40 -8.35 -9.36 4.70
CA ALA A 40 -8.91 -8.02 4.88
C ALA A 40 -9.39 -7.76 6.31
N THR A 41 -9.79 -8.81 7.05
CA THR A 41 -10.18 -8.69 8.47
C THR A 41 -8.99 -8.38 9.35
N GLU A 42 -7.87 -9.07 9.17
CA GLU A 42 -6.63 -8.78 9.92
C GLU A 42 -6.16 -7.35 9.67
N VAL A 43 -6.25 -6.85 8.43
CA VAL A 43 -5.87 -5.47 8.12
C VAL A 43 -6.84 -4.44 8.71
N ARG A 44 -8.14 -4.74 8.76
CA ARG A 44 -9.12 -3.86 9.45
C ARG A 44 -8.91 -3.77 10.96
N GLN A 45 -8.27 -4.79 11.56
CA GLN A 45 -7.97 -4.86 12.98
C GLN A 45 -6.53 -4.44 13.31
N MET A 46 -5.76 -4.05 12.29
CA MET A 46 -4.40 -3.58 12.42
C MET A 46 -4.35 -2.28 13.23
N ASP A 47 -3.30 -2.11 14.03
CA ASP A 47 -3.07 -0.85 14.75
C ASP A 47 -2.89 0.30 13.74
N PRO A 48 -3.39 1.52 14.03
CA PRO A 48 -3.24 2.65 13.12
C PRO A 48 -1.79 2.97 12.74
N ALA A 49 -0.82 2.77 13.64
CA ALA A 49 0.58 3.02 13.32
C ALA A 49 1.10 2.03 12.28
N ASP A 50 0.76 0.75 12.41
CA ASP A 50 1.12 -0.30 11.45
C ASP A 50 0.45 -0.07 10.10
N LEU A 51 -0.81 0.39 10.10
CA LEU A 51 -1.53 0.73 8.88
C LEU A 51 -0.88 1.90 8.14
N VAL A 52 -0.49 2.95 8.85
CA VAL A 52 0.25 4.09 8.29
C VAL A 52 1.61 3.64 7.74
N GLN A 53 2.33 2.78 8.45
CA GLN A 53 3.61 2.24 7.99
C GLN A 53 3.44 1.46 6.68
N CYS A 54 2.47 0.55 6.63
CA CYS A 54 2.15 -0.23 5.43
C CYS A 54 1.73 0.68 4.26
N GLY A 55 0.88 1.67 4.54
CA GLY A 55 0.41 2.65 3.55
C GLY A 55 1.55 3.48 2.98
N GLY A 56 2.46 3.96 3.82
CA GLY A 56 3.65 4.69 3.40
C GLY A 56 4.58 3.87 2.50
N GLU A 57 4.79 2.59 2.83
CA GLU A 57 5.58 1.68 1.99
C GLU A 57 4.92 1.48 0.61
N ILE A 58 3.60 1.25 0.57
CA ILE A 58 2.84 1.07 -0.66
C ILE A 58 2.85 2.34 -1.53
N ALA A 59 2.57 3.51 -0.94
CA ALA A 59 2.64 4.79 -1.66
C ALA A 59 4.06 5.03 -2.19
N GLY A 60 5.08 4.72 -1.37
CA GLY A 60 6.48 4.77 -1.76
C GLY A 60 6.81 3.89 -2.96
N PHE A 61 6.17 2.74 -3.16
CA PHE A 61 6.40 1.92 -4.36
C PHE A 61 5.93 2.56 -5.67
N LEU A 62 4.96 3.47 -5.59
CA LEU A 62 4.35 4.13 -6.75
C LEU A 62 5.09 5.42 -7.16
N LEU A 63 5.93 5.96 -6.29
CA LEU A 63 6.72 7.16 -6.56
C LEU A 63 8.04 6.81 -7.27
N THR A 64 8.41 7.63 -8.26
CA THR A 64 9.75 7.60 -8.86
C THR A 64 10.79 8.09 -7.84
N LYS A 65 12.06 7.72 -8.01
CA LYS A 65 13.16 8.26 -7.17
C LYS A 65 13.13 9.78 -7.09
N ARG A 66 12.95 10.44 -8.25
CA ARG A 66 12.80 11.89 -8.36
C ARG A 66 11.62 12.42 -7.53
N ALA A 67 10.46 11.77 -7.57
CA ALA A 67 9.30 12.19 -6.80
C ALA A 67 9.49 12.02 -5.28
N LYS A 68 10.39 11.13 -4.86
CA LYS A 68 10.80 10.96 -3.46
C LYS A 68 11.88 11.96 -3.00
N GLY A 69 12.43 12.76 -3.92
CA GLY A 69 13.59 13.62 -3.63
C GLY A 69 14.92 12.85 -3.55
N GLU A 70 14.97 11.61 -4.04
CA GLU A 70 16.19 10.83 -4.16
C GLU A 70 16.90 11.20 -5.47
N SER A 71 18.18 11.58 -5.40
CA SER A 71 19.05 11.73 -6.57
C SER A 71 19.25 10.36 -7.25
N GLU A 72 19.39 10.35 -8.58
CA GLU A 72 19.40 9.13 -9.42
C GLU A 72 20.42 8.06 -9.02
#